data_AF-A0AB40BYJ9-F1
#
_entry.id   AF-A0AB40BYJ9-F1
#
_cell.length_a   1.000
_cell.length_b   1.000
_cell.length_c   1.000
_cell.angle_alpha   90.00
_cell.angle_beta   90.00
_cell.angle_gamma   90.00
#
_symmetry.space_group_name_H-M   'P 1'
#
loop_
_entity.id
_entity.type
_entity.pdbx_description
1 polymer ?
#
loop_
_entity_poly.entity_id
_entity_poly.type
_entity_poly.pdbx_seq_one_letter_code
_entity_poly.pdbx_strand_id
1 'polypeptide(L)'
;MARRSGKKIACGSCFSRRQRAAKRIEMLPIVASPTNPNPNPSPSPLNPSKNHGNSAPAKAGKKKTGSRLWMRFDRTGNSDVVEWDKSAILKRVSIPARDLRILGPVFSQSSNILARDKAMVVNLEFIKAIVTADEVLLLDPLSQEVIPFVDQLKQQLSSKSPFRIHETGHEAVQAKGLSLTGGQWLAANEAAEGETELPFEFQILEIALESVCSYLDSNVADLERDAYPILDELAMNVSTKNLERVRSLKSNLTRLLARVQKVRDEIEHLLDDNEDMAHLYLTRKQMQCQQFEALMASAASNNIVVPAVPHMSRLNSNAHGSASIVTSIYSDDNDVEDLEMLLEAYFMQLDGTRNKILSVREYIDDTEDYVNIQLDNQRNELIQLQLILTIASFAIAINTLIVGIFAMNIPCNLYYVQNFFEPFVGGTSAGCFLIFLLMLGYARWKKLLGP
;
A
#
# COMPACT_ATOMS: atom_id res chain seq x y z
N MET A 1 -7.34 63.50 29.69
CA MET A 1 -8.47 62.65 30.14
C MET A 1 -8.10 61.20 29.84
N ALA A 2 -7.54 60.49 30.83
CA ALA A 2 -8.20 59.44 31.65
C ALA A 2 -8.57 58.20 30.82
N ARG A 3 -8.32 56.94 31.19
CA ARG A 3 -7.63 56.26 32.31
C ARG A 3 -7.45 54.79 31.88
N ARG A 4 -6.45 54.11 32.44
CA ARG A 4 -6.22 52.65 32.44
C ARG A 4 -7.47 51.81 32.78
N SER A 5 -7.57 50.59 32.25
CA SER A 5 -7.63 49.36 33.07
C SER A 5 -7.44 48.11 32.22
N GLY A 6 -6.64 47.15 32.70
CA GLY A 6 -6.43 45.86 32.07
C GLY A 6 -7.28 44.74 32.70
N LYS A 7 -7.35 43.58 32.05
CA LYS A 7 -7.42 42.27 32.72
C LYS A 7 -7.11 41.12 31.75
N LYS A 8 -6.58 40.06 32.33
CA LYS A 8 -5.92 38.88 31.77
C LYS A 8 -6.86 37.65 31.92
N ILE A 9 -6.67 36.66 31.04
CA ILE A 9 -6.92 35.19 31.18
C ILE A 9 -8.37 34.68 30.99
N ALA A 10 -8.56 33.75 30.02
CA ALA A 10 -8.90 32.34 30.27
C ALA A 10 -9.13 31.53 28.95
N CYS A 11 -8.51 30.36 28.88
CA CYS A 11 -8.77 29.27 27.93
C CYS A 11 -10.21 28.74 28.07
N GLY A 12 -10.78 28.26 26.95
CA GLY A 12 -12.05 27.53 26.93
C GLY A 12 -12.33 26.94 25.54
N SER A 13 -12.34 25.62 25.47
CA SER A 13 -12.62 24.73 24.35
C SER A 13 -13.93 25.00 23.58
N CYS A 14 -13.92 24.83 22.25
CA CYS A 14 -14.89 24.01 21.50
C CYS A 14 -14.58 24.01 20.00
N PHE A 15 -13.93 22.96 19.47
CA PHE A 15 -13.85 22.72 18.03
C PHE A 15 -15.15 22.02 17.58
N SER A 16 -16.03 22.76 16.91
CA SER A 16 -17.22 22.20 16.28
C SER A 16 -16.85 21.59 14.92
N ARG A 17 -16.79 20.26 14.86
CA ARG A 17 -16.57 19.49 13.63
C ARG A 17 -17.88 19.43 12.84
N ARG A 18 -18.07 20.33 11.87
CA ARG A 18 -19.14 20.22 10.86
C ARG A 18 -18.82 19.07 9.90
N GLN A 19 -19.43 17.91 10.12
CA GLN A 19 -19.50 16.82 9.14
C GLN A 19 -20.39 17.25 7.96
N ARG A 20 -19.83 17.29 6.74
CA ARG A 20 -20.62 17.29 5.50
C ARG A 20 -20.72 15.85 5.02
N ALA A 21 -21.94 15.32 5.01
CA ALA A 21 -22.28 14.02 4.47
C ALA A 21 -22.17 14.03 2.94
N ALA A 22 -21.26 13.23 2.39
CA ALA A 22 -21.23 12.90 0.96
C ALA A 22 -22.03 11.62 0.73
N LYS A 23 -23.06 11.76 -0.11
CA LYS A 23 -24.06 10.75 -0.48
C LYS A 23 -23.39 9.69 -1.38
N ARG A 24 -23.15 8.50 -0.84
CA ARG A 24 -22.65 7.32 -1.58
C ARG A 24 -23.75 6.79 -2.50
N ILE A 25 -23.48 6.71 -3.80
CA ILE A 25 -24.32 6.05 -4.80
C ILE A 25 -23.98 4.56 -4.77
N GLU A 26 -24.94 3.72 -4.36
CA GLU A 26 -24.88 2.26 -4.47
C GLU A 26 -24.97 1.84 -5.94
N MET A 27 -24.00 1.05 -6.42
CA MET A 27 -24.17 0.25 -7.63
C MET A 27 -24.55 -1.18 -7.21
N LEU A 28 -25.75 -1.60 -7.62
CA LEU A 28 -26.27 -2.96 -7.47
C LEU A 28 -25.44 -3.98 -8.29
N PRO A 29 -25.25 -5.21 -7.79
CA PRO A 29 -24.59 -6.27 -8.54
C PRO A 29 -25.55 -6.91 -9.56
N ILE A 30 -25.02 -7.20 -10.75
CA ILE A 30 -25.73 -7.94 -11.79
C ILE A 30 -25.86 -9.41 -11.36
N VAL A 31 -27.12 -9.87 -11.34
CA VAL A 31 -27.57 -11.24 -11.05
C VAL A 31 -27.16 -12.19 -12.18
N ALA A 32 -26.52 -13.31 -11.84
CA ALA A 32 -26.37 -14.46 -12.74
C ALA A 32 -27.51 -15.47 -12.47
N SER A 33 -28.19 -15.91 -13.52
CA SER A 33 -29.25 -16.94 -13.47
C SER A 33 -28.72 -18.34 -13.87
N PRO A 34 -29.40 -19.45 -13.49
CA PRO A 34 -28.76 -20.77 -13.38
C PRO A 34 -29.19 -21.84 -14.42
N THR A 35 -28.27 -22.79 -14.66
CA THR A 35 -28.41 -24.25 -14.95
C THR A 35 -29.09 -24.86 -16.20
N ASN A 36 -28.27 -25.67 -16.92
CA ASN A 36 -28.45 -27.06 -17.44
C ASN A 36 -29.39 -27.39 -18.63
N PRO A 37 -29.29 -28.59 -19.29
CA PRO A 37 -28.36 -29.72 -19.14
C PRO A 37 -27.74 -30.29 -20.45
N ASN A 38 -26.79 -31.21 -20.23
CA ASN A 38 -26.16 -32.20 -21.13
C ASN A 38 -27.11 -32.91 -22.13
N PRO A 39 -26.58 -33.46 -23.25
CA PRO A 39 -26.81 -34.89 -23.48
C PRO A 39 -25.56 -35.69 -23.93
N ASN A 40 -25.47 -36.86 -23.28
CA ASN A 40 -24.71 -38.11 -23.44
C ASN A 40 -24.07 -38.54 -24.81
N PRO A 41 -23.24 -39.62 -24.80
CA PRO A 41 -21.99 -39.73 -25.58
C PRO A 41 -21.97 -40.85 -26.67
N SER A 42 -20.78 -41.02 -27.28
CA SER A 42 -20.18 -42.21 -27.97
C SER A 42 -20.01 -42.10 -29.51
N PRO A 43 -19.14 -42.90 -30.18
CA PRO A 43 -17.99 -43.70 -29.72
C PRO A 43 -16.67 -43.43 -30.52
N SER A 44 -15.56 -43.97 -30.00
CA SER A 44 -14.21 -44.01 -30.59
C SER A 44 -14.11 -44.83 -31.89
N PRO A 45 -13.06 -44.63 -32.71
CA PRO A 45 -12.52 -45.70 -33.54
C PRO A 45 -11.05 -46.05 -33.20
N LEU A 46 -10.87 -47.32 -32.85
CA LEU A 46 -9.87 -48.28 -33.37
C LEU A 46 -8.42 -47.82 -33.62
N ASN A 47 -7.52 -48.42 -32.84
CA ASN A 47 -6.10 -48.64 -33.15
C ASN A 47 -5.92 -49.38 -34.51
N PRO A 48 -4.70 -49.27 -35.07
CA PRO A 48 -3.94 -50.51 -35.24
C PRO A 48 -2.52 -50.42 -34.67
N SER A 49 -2.15 -51.54 -34.06
CA SER A 49 -0.82 -51.90 -33.56
C SER A 49 0.23 -51.89 -34.66
N LYS A 50 1.44 -51.38 -34.36
CA LYS A 50 2.71 -51.88 -34.88
C LYS A 50 3.85 -51.53 -33.92
N ASN A 51 4.85 -52.40 -33.96
CA ASN A 51 5.70 -52.82 -32.85
C ASN A 51 7.15 -52.32 -33.05
N HIS A 52 7.94 -52.38 -31.98
CA HIS A 52 9.42 -52.29 -31.87
C HIS A 52 10.11 -50.92 -31.67
N GLY A 53 10.92 -50.86 -30.59
CA GLY A 53 12.05 -49.94 -30.45
C GLY A 53 12.38 -49.58 -29.01
N ASN A 54 13.25 -50.35 -28.35
CA ASN A 54 13.87 -50.04 -27.06
C ASN A 54 14.57 -48.67 -27.07
N SER A 55 14.29 -47.83 -26.07
CA SER A 55 15.29 -47.01 -25.37
C SER A 55 14.64 -46.32 -24.16
N ALA A 56 15.12 -46.63 -22.96
CA ALA A 56 14.88 -45.79 -21.78
C ALA A 56 15.35 -44.35 -22.06
N PRO A 57 14.70 -43.34 -21.45
CA PRO A 57 15.31 -42.86 -20.21
C PRO A 57 14.31 -42.49 -19.11
N ALA A 58 14.82 -42.56 -17.89
CA ALA A 58 14.48 -41.76 -16.72
C ALA A 58 12.99 -41.49 -16.44
N LYS A 59 12.49 -42.15 -15.39
CA LYS A 59 11.32 -41.69 -14.61
C LYS A 59 11.57 -40.25 -14.17
N ALA A 60 11.04 -39.28 -14.92
CA ALA A 60 10.70 -37.99 -14.37
C ALA A 60 9.63 -38.24 -13.31
N GLY A 61 10.01 -38.13 -12.04
CA GLY A 61 9.07 -38.17 -10.93
C GLY A 61 7.95 -37.16 -11.20
N LYS A 62 6.70 -37.62 -11.09
CA LYS A 62 5.54 -36.73 -11.00
C LYS A 62 5.87 -35.65 -9.97
N LYS A 63 6.06 -34.39 -10.40
CA LYS A 63 6.03 -33.24 -9.50
C LYS A 63 4.79 -33.39 -8.63
N LYS A 64 4.98 -33.56 -7.31
CA LYS A 64 3.88 -33.56 -6.35
C LYS A 64 3.21 -32.20 -6.45
N THR A 65 2.06 -32.15 -7.12
CA THR A 65 1.21 -30.96 -7.18
C THR A 65 0.85 -30.54 -5.75
N GLY A 66 1.59 -29.58 -5.19
CA GLY A 66 1.32 -29.02 -3.86
C GLY A 66 2.53 -28.83 -2.93
N SER A 67 3.74 -29.24 -3.31
CA SER A 67 4.96 -28.88 -2.57
C SER A 67 5.43 -27.47 -2.95
N ARG A 68 5.82 -26.67 -1.96
CA ARG A 68 6.37 -25.32 -2.13
C ARG A 68 7.76 -25.25 -1.55
N LEU A 69 8.53 -24.26 -2.01
CA LEU A 69 9.88 -24.03 -1.54
C LEU A 69 9.84 -23.16 -0.28
N TRP A 70 10.49 -23.63 0.79
CA TRP A 70 10.61 -22.91 2.04
C TRP A 70 12.08 -22.75 2.39
N MET A 71 12.44 -21.64 3.00
CA MET A 71 13.72 -21.48 3.69
C MET A 71 13.44 -21.41 5.18
N ARG A 72 14.08 -22.30 5.93
CA ARG A 72 14.06 -22.29 7.39
C ARG A 72 15.28 -21.53 7.89
N PHE A 73 15.09 -20.69 8.90
CA PHE A 73 16.17 -20.15 9.72
C PHE A 73 15.99 -20.56 11.17
N ASP A 74 17.09 -20.88 11.84
CA ASP A 74 17.14 -21.05 13.29
C ASP A 74 17.59 -19.76 14.01
N ARG A 75 17.55 -19.78 15.35
CA ARG A 75 18.01 -18.67 16.20
C ARG A 75 19.49 -18.30 16.00
N THR A 76 20.30 -19.19 15.44
CA THR A 76 21.73 -18.98 15.21
C THR A 76 22.04 -18.47 13.80
N GLY A 77 21.00 -18.27 12.97
CA GLY A 77 21.15 -17.80 11.59
C GLY A 77 21.48 -18.91 10.58
N ASN A 78 21.52 -20.18 10.98
CA ASN A 78 21.67 -21.26 10.00
C ASN A 78 20.40 -21.35 9.15
N SER A 79 20.60 -21.51 7.84
CA SER A 79 19.51 -21.54 6.88
C SER A 79 19.52 -22.81 6.03
N ASP A 80 18.35 -23.44 5.93
CA ASP A 80 18.13 -24.63 5.10
C ASP A 80 16.99 -24.40 4.13
N VAL A 81 17.18 -24.73 2.86
CA VAL A 81 16.11 -24.70 1.86
C VAL A 81 15.47 -26.07 1.76
N VAL A 82 14.17 -26.14 1.99
CA VAL A 82 13.42 -27.40 2.04
C VAL A 82 12.14 -27.30 1.23
N GLU A 83 11.79 -28.38 0.52
CA GLU A 83 10.53 -28.48 -0.20
C GLU A 83 9.49 -29.18 0.68
N TRP A 84 8.47 -28.44 1.12
CA TRP A 84 7.42 -28.96 1.99
C TRP A 84 6.04 -28.83 1.36
N ASP A 85 5.21 -29.85 1.58
CA ASP A 85 3.79 -29.81 1.26
C ASP A 85 2.98 -29.17 2.39
N LYS A 86 1.74 -28.79 2.07
CA LYS A 86 0.83 -28.15 3.02
C LYS A 86 0.67 -28.96 4.32
N SER A 87 0.60 -30.28 4.23
CA SER A 87 0.43 -31.15 5.39
C SER A 87 1.65 -31.22 6.29
N ALA A 88 2.86 -31.19 5.73
CA ALA A 88 4.10 -31.19 6.48
C ALA A 88 4.21 -29.95 7.38
N ILE A 89 3.85 -28.78 6.84
CA ILE A 89 3.90 -27.50 7.56
C ILE A 89 2.86 -27.47 8.69
N LEU A 90 1.62 -27.90 8.41
CA LEU A 90 0.55 -27.94 9.40
C LEU A 90 0.90 -28.84 10.59
N LYS A 91 1.56 -29.97 10.34
CA LYS A 91 2.02 -30.87 11.40
C LYS A 91 3.16 -30.29 12.21
N ARG A 92 4.04 -29.49 11.59
CA ARG A 92 5.22 -28.93 12.25
C ARG A 92 4.88 -27.73 13.12
N VAL A 93 4.18 -26.76 12.55
CA VAL A 93 3.94 -25.46 13.21
C VAL A 93 2.62 -25.43 14.00
N SER A 94 1.80 -26.49 13.91
CA SER A 94 0.54 -26.63 14.64
C SER A 94 -0.46 -25.48 14.41
N ILE A 95 -0.47 -24.89 13.20
CA ILE A 95 -1.43 -23.84 12.83
C ILE A 95 -2.67 -24.41 12.11
N PRO A 96 -3.84 -23.78 12.26
CA PRO A 96 -5.03 -24.12 11.47
C PRO A 96 -4.80 -24.04 9.95
N ALA A 97 -5.40 -24.96 9.19
CA ALA A 97 -5.29 -25.01 7.73
C ALA A 97 -5.85 -23.78 6.98
N ARG A 98 -6.62 -22.94 7.68
CA ARG A 98 -7.17 -21.66 7.23
C ARG A 98 -6.09 -20.59 7.15
N ASP A 99 -5.24 -20.52 8.15
CA ASP A 99 -4.24 -19.45 8.31
C ASP A 99 -3.11 -19.63 7.30
N LEU A 100 -2.76 -20.88 7.00
CA LEU A 100 -1.83 -21.19 5.92
C LEU A 100 -2.35 -20.75 4.52
N ARG A 101 -3.66 -20.50 4.36
CA ARG A 101 -4.19 -19.96 3.09
C ARG A 101 -3.82 -18.50 2.90
N ILE A 102 -3.55 -17.75 3.96
CA ILE A 102 -3.14 -16.33 3.91
C ILE A 102 -1.81 -16.21 3.15
N LEU A 103 -0.92 -17.20 3.26
CA LEU A 103 0.32 -17.30 2.47
C LEU A 103 0.08 -17.83 1.04
N GLY A 104 -1.17 -18.11 0.68
CA GLY A 104 -1.57 -18.62 -0.62
C GLY A 104 -1.61 -17.54 -1.72
N PRO A 105 -1.64 -17.95 -3.00
CA PRO A 105 -1.69 -17.02 -4.13
C PRO A 105 -2.90 -16.07 -4.08
N VAL A 106 -4.03 -16.54 -3.53
CA VAL A 106 -5.29 -15.78 -3.40
C VAL A 106 -5.15 -14.53 -2.54
N PHE A 107 -4.25 -14.55 -1.56
CA PHE A 107 -4.05 -13.47 -0.58
C PHE A 107 -2.69 -12.77 -0.76
N SER A 108 -2.07 -12.90 -1.95
CA SER A 108 -0.77 -12.29 -2.22
C SER A 108 -0.76 -10.76 -2.24
N GLN A 109 -1.94 -10.13 -2.15
CA GLN A 109 -2.08 -8.67 -2.11
C GLN A 109 -2.66 -8.17 -0.78
N SER A 110 -2.86 -9.02 0.22
CA SER A 110 -3.26 -8.58 1.57
C SER A 110 -2.04 -8.52 2.46
N SER A 111 -2.02 -7.57 3.39
CA SER A 111 -1.09 -7.56 4.53
C SER A 111 -1.83 -8.14 5.72
N ASN A 112 -1.21 -9.05 6.47
CA ASN A 112 -1.78 -9.65 7.67
C ASN A 112 -0.71 -10.20 8.62
N ILE A 113 -0.89 -9.97 9.92
CA ILE A 113 -0.07 -10.52 11.00
C ILE A 113 -1.01 -11.27 11.94
N LEU A 114 -0.89 -12.58 11.99
CA LEU A 114 -1.82 -13.41 12.73
C LEU A 114 -1.12 -14.14 13.87
N ALA A 115 -1.59 -13.88 15.09
CA ALA A 115 -1.14 -14.59 16.28
C ALA A 115 -1.85 -15.96 16.44
N ARG A 116 -1.07 -16.98 16.78
CA ARG A 116 -1.52 -18.33 17.18
C ARG A 116 -0.69 -18.81 18.37
N ASP A 117 -1.17 -19.86 19.04
CA ASP A 117 -0.61 -20.36 20.29
C ASP A 117 0.91 -20.59 20.27
N LYS A 118 1.45 -21.04 19.14
CA LYS A 118 2.89 -21.39 18.97
C LYS A 118 3.54 -20.73 17.76
N ALA A 119 2.82 -19.86 17.06
CA ALA A 119 3.30 -19.31 15.80
C ALA A 119 2.65 -17.98 15.46
N MET A 120 3.39 -17.13 14.77
CA MET A 120 2.93 -15.91 14.13
C MET A 120 2.99 -16.11 12.62
N VAL A 121 1.88 -15.92 11.92
CA VAL A 121 1.84 -15.97 10.45
C VAL A 121 1.93 -14.55 9.93
N VAL A 122 2.99 -14.24 9.20
CA VAL A 122 3.29 -12.91 8.67
C VAL A 122 3.13 -12.92 7.16
N ASN A 123 2.25 -12.09 6.64
CA ASN A 123 2.09 -11.81 5.22
C ASN A 123 2.19 -10.29 5.04
N LEU A 124 3.36 -9.78 4.67
CA LEU A 124 3.61 -8.34 4.51
C LEU A 124 4.24 -8.10 3.14
N GLU A 125 3.47 -7.53 2.21
CA GLU A 125 3.90 -7.29 0.84
C GLU A 125 4.48 -8.55 0.16
N PHE A 126 5.79 -8.60 -0.06
CA PHE A 126 6.50 -9.73 -0.68
C PHE A 126 6.94 -10.78 0.36
N ILE A 127 6.89 -10.47 1.65
CA ILE A 127 7.33 -11.35 2.74
C ILE A 127 6.16 -12.24 3.19
N LYS A 128 6.37 -13.56 3.10
CA LYS A 128 5.42 -14.59 3.54
C LYS A 128 6.11 -15.55 4.47
N ALA A 129 5.92 -15.39 5.77
CA ALA A 129 6.66 -16.12 6.79
C ALA A 129 5.75 -16.75 7.85
N ILE A 130 6.23 -17.82 8.46
CA ILE A 130 5.69 -18.37 9.70
C ILE A 130 6.81 -18.31 10.72
N VAL A 131 6.61 -17.50 11.75
CA VAL A 131 7.58 -17.29 12.83
C VAL A 131 7.14 -18.11 14.03
N THR A 132 8.07 -18.84 14.62
CA THR A 132 7.91 -19.49 15.92
C THR A 132 8.93 -18.90 16.88
N ALA A 133 8.90 -19.28 18.15
CA ALA A 133 9.88 -18.81 19.13
C ALA A 133 11.32 -19.30 18.85
N ASP A 134 11.52 -20.32 18.01
CA ASP A 134 12.83 -20.94 17.76
C ASP A 134 13.26 -20.99 16.27
N GLU A 135 12.31 -20.89 15.33
CA GLU A 135 12.60 -20.92 13.90
C GLU A 135 11.65 -20.02 13.11
N VAL A 136 12.10 -19.51 11.96
CA VAL A 136 11.25 -18.85 10.96
C VAL A 136 11.26 -19.64 9.66
N LEU A 137 10.08 -19.79 9.06
CA LEU A 137 9.85 -20.45 7.78
C LEU A 137 9.40 -19.42 6.75
N LEU A 138 10.27 -19.09 5.82
CA LEU A 138 10.01 -18.16 4.72
C LEU A 138 9.57 -18.91 3.47
N LEU A 139 8.44 -18.49 2.88
CA LEU A 139 7.91 -19.06 1.65
C LEU A 139 8.56 -18.44 0.41
N ASP A 140 8.84 -19.26 -0.59
CA ASP A 140 9.34 -18.87 -1.91
C ASP A 140 10.59 -17.94 -1.85
N PRO A 141 11.66 -18.36 -1.14
CA PRO A 141 12.83 -17.54 -0.81
C PRO A 141 13.70 -17.12 -2.03
N LEU A 142 13.47 -17.74 -3.20
CA LEU A 142 14.22 -17.48 -4.43
C LEU A 142 13.55 -16.40 -5.32
N SER A 143 12.47 -15.79 -4.86
CA SER A 143 11.81 -14.71 -5.59
C SER A 143 12.61 -13.41 -5.49
N GLN A 144 12.71 -12.67 -6.60
CA GLN A 144 13.60 -11.50 -6.73
C GLN A 144 13.37 -10.43 -5.65
N GLU A 145 12.13 -10.24 -5.22
CA GLU A 145 11.76 -9.26 -4.18
C GLU A 145 12.12 -9.73 -2.77
N VAL A 146 12.22 -11.05 -2.54
CA VAL A 146 12.47 -11.65 -1.22
C VAL A 146 13.96 -11.87 -0.94
N ILE A 147 14.80 -11.97 -1.98
CA ILE A 147 16.25 -12.19 -1.85
C ILE A 147 16.92 -11.15 -0.92
N PRO A 148 16.67 -9.82 -1.06
CA PRO A 148 17.28 -8.84 -0.16
C PRO A 148 16.92 -9.07 1.32
N PHE A 149 15.67 -9.45 1.57
CA PHE A 149 15.20 -9.78 2.92
C PHE A 149 15.87 -11.04 3.47
N VAL A 150 16.07 -12.07 2.63
CA VAL A 150 16.82 -13.29 3.00
C VAL A 150 18.25 -12.96 3.43
N ASP A 151 18.93 -12.09 2.69
CA ASP A 151 20.30 -11.69 2.99
C ASP A 151 20.37 -10.86 4.28
N GLN A 152 19.40 -9.96 4.50
CA GLN A 152 19.26 -9.19 5.73
C GLN A 152 19.02 -10.10 6.96
N LEU A 153 18.13 -11.10 6.84
CA LEU A 153 17.90 -12.10 7.90
C LEU A 153 19.18 -12.86 8.24
N LYS A 154 19.93 -13.34 7.24
CA LYS A 154 21.20 -14.05 7.47
C LYS A 154 22.20 -13.19 8.22
N GLN A 155 22.33 -11.92 7.82
CA GLN A 155 23.30 -11.00 8.40
C GLN A 155 22.95 -10.70 9.87
N GLN A 156 21.71 -10.28 10.13
CA GLN A 156 21.26 -9.85 11.46
C GLN A 156 21.24 -11.02 12.47
N LEU A 157 20.79 -12.20 12.07
CA LEU A 157 20.76 -13.38 12.93
C LEU A 157 22.17 -13.93 13.21
N SER A 158 23.11 -13.83 12.26
CA SER A 158 24.49 -14.27 12.48
C SER A 158 25.29 -13.29 13.35
N SER A 159 25.00 -11.99 13.28
CA SER A 159 25.72 -10.96 14.06
C SER A 159 25.32 -10.90 15.54
N LYS A 160 24.13 -11.37 15.90
CA LYS A 160 23.61 -11.35 17.29
C LYS A 160 23.85 -12.65 18.09
N SER A 161 24.62 -13.61 17.57
CA SER A 161 24.96 -14.84 18.30
C SER A 161 25.65 -14.55 19.66
N PRO A 162 25.25 -15.20 20.77
CA PRO A 162 25.77 -14.89 22.10
C PRO A 162 27.15 -15.55 22.32
N PHE A 163 28.25 -14.79 22.20
CA PHE A 163 29.47 -14.87 23.02
C PHE A 163 30.66 -14.16 22.33
N ARG A 164 31.22 -13.13 22.98
CA ARG A 164 32.68 -13.02 23.19
C ARG A 164 32.98 -12.32 24.51
N ILE A 165 33.03 -13.12 25.58
CA ILE A 165 33.89 -12.82 26.73
C ILE A 165 35.33 -13.16 26.29
N HIS A 166 36.16 -12.15 26.05
CA HIS A 166 37.56 -12.20 26.47
C HIS A 166 38.12 -10.77 26.60
N GLU A 167 38.40 -10.39 27.84
CA GLU A 167 39.38 -9.36 28.18
C GLU A 167 40.72 -9.67 27.53
N THR A 168 41.39 -8.67 26.96
CA THR A 168 42.77 -8.25 27.31
C THR A 168 43.34 -7.30 26.25
N GLY A 169 43.91 -6.17 26.67
CA GLY A 169 45.03 -5.52 25.96
C GLY A 169 44.85 -4.08 25.45
N HIS A 170 45.10 -3.14 26.38
CA HIS A 170 45.57 -1.75 26.25
C HIS A 170 45.99 -1.13 24.89
N GLU A 171 45.63 0.16 24.81
CA GLU A 171 46.42 1.34 24.39
C GLU A 171 46.40 1.87 22.94
N ALA A 172 45.57 2.92 22.78
CA ALA A 172 45.97 4.33 22.60
C ALA A 172 46.13 4.93 21.18
N VAL A 173 45.71 6.21 21.17
CA VAL A 173 46.02 7.32 20.25
C VAL A 173 45.11 7.46 19.00
N GLN A 174 44.58 8.62 18.58
CA GLN A 174 44.08 9.87 19.16
C GLN A 174 43.62 10.73 17.95
N ALA A 175 42.41 11.28 18.04
CA ALA A 175 41.91 12.55 17.50
C ALA A 175 41.96 12.90 15.98
N LYS A 176 40.78 13.12 15.40
CA LYS A 176 40.22 14.41 14.90
C LYS A 176 39.03 14.07 13.99
N GLY A 177 37.79 14.49 14.22
CA GLY A 177 37.34 15.78 14.74
C GLY A 177 36.84 16.64 13.58
N LEU A 178 35.57 16.48 13.17
CA LEU A 178 34.73 17.60 12.75
C LEU A 178 33.25 17.21 12.89
N SER A 179 32.62 17.80 13.91
CA SER A 179 31.18 17.86 14.13
C SER A 179 30.62 19.11 13.46
N LEU A 180 29.36 19.03 13.01
CA LEU A 180 28.29 20.06 13.15
C LEU A 180 26.99 19.43 12.59
N THR A 181 26.15 18.82 13.43
CA THR A 181 24.94 19.37 14.13
C THR A 181 23.68 19.43 13.26
N GLY A 182 22.52 18.90 13.68
CA GLY A 182 22.21 18.43 15.03
C GLY A 182 20.87 17.71 15.23
N GLY A 183 20.73 17.25 16.48
CA GLY A 183 19.58 16.55 17.05
C GLY A 183 20.00 15.79 18.32
N GLN A 184 20.49 16.52 19.33
CA GLN A 184 21.07 16.02 20.59
C GLN A 184 19.96 15.56 21.56
N TRP A 185 19.95 14.27 21.91
CA TRP A 185 19.40 13.79 23.18
C TRP A 185 20.51 13.84 24.25
N LEU A 186 20.18 14.35 25.43
CA LEU A 186 21.08 14.42 26.58
C LEU A 186 20.96 13.11 27.37
N ALA A 187 22.02 12.32 27.34
CA ALA A 187 22.21 11.18 28.22
C ALA A 187 22.47 11.68 29.65
N ALA A 188 21.54 11.40 30.56
CA ALA A 188 21.84 11.29 31.97
C ALA A 188 22.20 9.83 32.23
N ASN A 189 23.46 9.60 32.54
CA ASN A 189 24.00 8.30 32.94
C ASN A 189 23.44 7.92 34.31
N GLU A 190 22.73 6.80 34.42
CA GLU A 190 22.65 6.02 35.66
C GLU A 190 22.20 4.58 35.36
N ALA A 191 23.02 3.64 35.85
CA ALA A 191 22.85 2.18 35.91
C ALA A 191 22.88 1.38 34.58
N ALA A 192 23.78 0.41 34.56
CA ALA A 192 23.86 -0.64 33.57
C ALA A 192 22.58 -1.50 33.58
N GLU A 193 21.61 -1.17 32.74
CA GLU A 193 20.59 -2.10 32.29
C GLU A 193 21.18 -2.83 31.08
N GLY A 194 21.35 -4.15 31.19
CA GLY A 194 21.77 -4.96 30.05
C GLY A 194 20.79 -4.73 28.91
N GLU A 195 21.29 -4.52 27.70
CA GLU A 195 20.46 -4.43 26.49
C GLU A 195 19.45 -5.58 26.52
N THR A 196 18.18 -5.29 26.81
CA THR A 196 17.10 -6.26 26.82
C THR A 196 16.90 -6.67 25.37
N GLU A 197 17.61 -7.72 24.98
CA GLU A 197 17.56 -8.24 23.63
C GLU A 197 16.11 -8.66 23.32
N LEU A 198 15.52 -8.04 22.29
CA LEU A 198 14.16 -8.35 21.85
C LEU A 198 14.03 -9.87 21.64
N PRO A 199 12.91 -10.49 22.07
CA PRO A 199 12.59 -11.88 21.76
C PRO A 199 12.75 -12.23 20.28
N PHE A 200 13.11 -13.48 19.98
CA PHE A 200 13.43 -13.91 18.60
C PHE A 200 12.31 -13.57 17.61
N GLU A 201 11.05 -13.80 18.00
CA GLU A 201 9.89 -13.48 17.17
C GLU A 201 9.78 -11.99 16.79
N PHE A 202 10.19 -11.08 17.68
CA PHE A 202 10.15 -9.64 17.43
C PHE A 202 11.37 -9.15 16.67
N GLN A 203 12.54 -9.77 16.83
CA GLN A 203 13.68 -9.51 15.95
C GLN A 203 13.32 -9.83 14.48
N ILE A 204 12.66 -10.97 14.25
CA ILE A 204 12.21 -11.34 12.90
C ILE A 204 11.14 -10.36 12.38
N LEU A 205 10.19 -9.97 13.23
CA LEU A 205 9.16 -9.00 12.88
C LEU A 205 9.74 -7.62 12.54
N GLU A 206 10.70 -7.14 13.33
CA GLU A 206 11.43 -5.90 13.12
C GLU A 206 12.14 -5.92 11.76
N ILE A 207 12.91 -6.97 11.46
CA ILE A 207 13.61 -7.09 10.17
C ILE A 207 12.62 -7.13 9.00
N ALA A 208 11.47 -7.80 9.17
CA ALA A 208 10.43 -7.85 8.15
C ALA A 208 9.79 -6.47 7.91
N LEU A 209 9.44 -5.76 8.98
CA LEU A 209 8.87 -4.41 8.92
C LEU A 209 9.86 -3.40 8.35
N GLU A 210 11.13 -3.45 8.76
CA GLU A 210 12.21 -2.60 8.23
C GLU A 210 12.35 -2.79 6.72
N SER A 211 12.39 -4.05 6.26
CA SER A 211 12.54 -4.39 4.84
C SER A 211 11.34 -3.90 4.02
N VAL A 212 10.11 -4.12 4.51
CA VAL A 212 8.88 -3.69 3.83
C VAL A 212 8.76 -2.16 3.80
N CYS A 213 9.02 -1.48 4.93
CA CYS A 213 8.95 -0.02 4.99
C CYS A 213 9.99 0.63 4.09
N SER A 214 11.23 0.14 4.10
CA SER A 214 12.30 0.62 3.22
C SER A 214 11.97 0.41 1.73
N TYR A 215 11.40 -0.75 1.40
CA TYR A 215 10.95 -1.03 0.04
C TYR A 215 9.79 -0.12 -0.40
N LEU A 216 8.81 0.14 0.48
CA LEU A 216 7.70 1.04 0.18
C LEU A 216 8.18 2.48 0.02
N ASP A 217 9.04 2.98 0.92
CA ASP A 217 9.60 4.33 0.84
C ASP A 217 10.43 4.54 -0.43
N SER A 218 11.23 3.54 -0.82
CA SER A 218 11.98 3.58 -2.09
C SER A 218 11.07 3.69 -3.31
N ASN A 219 9.97 2.93 -3.34
CA ASN A 219 8.97 3.04 -4.41
C ASN A 219 8.27 4.40 -4.45
N VAL A 220 8.05 5.03 -3.28
CA VAL A 220 7.50 6.39 -3.21
C VAL A 220 8.51 7.40 -3.73
N ALA A 221 9.78 7.28 -3.37
CA ALA A 221 10.84 8.15 -3.86
C ALA A 221 11.01 8.04 -5.39
N ASP A 222 10.93 6.83 -5.95
CA ASP A 222 10.93 6.63 -7.41
C ASP A 222 9.69 7.25 -8.08
N LEU A 223 8.50 7.07 -7.48
CA LEU A 223 7.26 7.69 -7.97
C LEU A 223 7.35 9.23 -7.96
N GLU A 224 7.90 9.82 -6.89
CA GLU A 224 8.15 11.26 -6.77
C GLU A 224 9.09 11.76 -7.86
N ARG A 225 10.23 11.08 -8.03
CA ARG A 225 11.23 11.42 -9.06
C ARG A 225 10.64 11.41 -10.47
N ASP A 226 9.77 10.44 -10.75
CA ASP A 226 9.13 10.30 -12.05
C ASP A 226 7.93 11.24 -12.24
N ALA A 227 7.24 11.63 -11.16
CA ALA A 227 6.03 12.46 -11.21
C ALA A 227 6.30 13.88 -11.70
N TYR A 228 7.25 14.58 -11.08
CA TYR A 228 7.55 15.99 -11.39
C TYR A 228 7.84 16.25 -12.88
N PRO A 229 8.75 15.51 -13.56
CA PRO A 229 9.03 15.77 -14.98
C PRO A 229 7.83 15.46 -15.89
N ILE A 230 6.98 14.49 -15.54
CA ILE A 230 5.77 14.17 -16.32
C ILE A 230 4.76 15.32 -16.22
N LEU A 231 4.61 15.91 -15.04
CA LEU A 231 3.67 17.00 -14.77
C LEU A 231 4.16 18.32 -15.38
N ASP A 232 5.45 18.62 -15.28
CA ASP A 232 6.06 19.78 -15.95
C ASP A 232 5.90 19.70 -17.47
N GLU A 233 6.11 18.52 -18.04
CA GLU A 233 5.92 18.33 -19.49
C GLU A 233 4.44 18.51 -19.87
N LEU A 234 3.50 17.99 -19.07
CA LEU A 234 2.06 18.21 -19.31
C LEU A 234 1.69 19.71 -19.27
N ALA A 235 2.26 20.47 -18.33
CA ALA A 235 2.01 21.90 -18.21
C ALA A 235 2.55 22.71 -19.40
N MET A 236 3.62 22.24 -20.06
CA MET A 236 4.18 22.88 -21.26
C MET A 236 3.44 22.50 -22.54
N ASN A 237 3.04 21.24 -22.69
CA ASN A 237 2.32 20.79 -23.87
C ASN A 237 1.24 19.74 -23.55
N VAL A 238 -0.02 20.15 -23.73
CA VAL A 238 -1.15 19.25 -23.57
C VAL A 238 -1.26 18.34 -24.80
N SER A 239 -0.79 17.09 -24.65
CA SER A 239 -0.84 16.07 -25.69
C SER A 239 -1.47 14.78 -25.17
N THR A 240 -2.04 13.97 -26.07
CA THR A 240 -2.64 12.66 -25.72
C THR A 240 -1.62 11.74 -25.04
N LYS A 241 -0.36 11.78 -25.48
CA LYS A 241 0.74 11.01 -24.89
C LYS A 241 1.05 11.45 -23.45
N ASN A 242 0.99 12.74 -23.16
CA ASN A 242 1.28 13.27 -21.82
C ASN A 242 0.15 12.96 -20.84
N LEU A 243 -1.10 13.09 -21.30
CA LEU A 243 -2.28 12.67 -20.53
C LEU A 243 -2.26 11.17 -20.22
N GLU A 244 -1.80 10.34 -21.16
CA GLU A 244 -1.63 8.90 -20.92
C GLU A 244 -0.54 8.61 -19.87
N ARG A 245 0.58 9.34 -19.90
CA ARG A 245 1.61 9.25 -18.85
C ARG A 245 1.09 9.67 -17.48
N VAL A 246 0.32 10.76 -17.39
CA VAL A 246 -0.32 11.19 -16.12
C VAL A 246 -1.34 10.17 -15.64
N ARG A 247 -2.11 9.56 -16.54
CA ARG A 247 -3.04 8.47 -16.17
C ARG A 247 -2.29 7.25 -15.62
N SER A 248 -1.19 6.87 -16.25
CA SER A 248 -0.31 5.80 -15.76
C SER A 248 0.29 6.16 -14.39
N LEU A 249 0.74 7.39 -14.21
CA LEU A 249 1.27 7.92 -12.95
C LEU A 249 0.21 7.85 -11.83
N LYS A 250 -1.02 8.31 -12.09
CA LYS A 250 -2.16 8.26 -11.15
C LYS A 250 -2.54 6.82 -10.78
N SER A 251 -2.49 5.91 -11.75
CA SER A 251 -2.70 4.47 -11.51
C SER A 251 -1.61 3.88 -10.61
N ASN A 252 -0.35 4.19 -10.87
CA ASN A 252 0.78 3.75 -10.04
C ASN A 252 0.67 4.32 -8.62
N LEU A 253 0.37 5.61 -8.48
CA LEU A 253 0.14 6.29 -7.21
C LEU A 253 -0.98 5.61 -6.41
N THR A 254 -2.12 5.36 -7.04
CA THR A 254 -3.28 4.73 -6.38
C THR A 254 -2.93 3.32 -5.89
N ARG A 255 -2.20 2.55 -6.71
CA ARG A 255 -1.74 1.21 -6.35
C ARG A 255 -0.76 1.25 -5.18
N LEU A 256 0.21 2.17 -5.19
CA LEU A 256 1.19 2.29 -4.12
C LEU A 256 0.56 2.78 -2.81
N LEU A 257 -0.36 3.75 -2.89
CA LEU A 257 -1.13 4.22 -1.74
C LEU A 257 -1.91 3.07 -1.08
N ALA A 258 -2.57 2.23 -1.88
CA ALA A 258 -3.33 1.08 -1.37
C ALA A 258 -2.42 0.04 -0.69
N ARG A 259 -1.18 -0.15 -1.16
CA ARG A 259 -0.19 -1.04 -0.54
C ARG A 259 0.26 -0.53 0.83
N VAL A 260 0.70 0.73 0.89
CA VAL A 260 1.09 1.39 2.15
C VAL A 260 -0.08 1.39 3.15
N GLN A 261 -1.30 1.69 2.70
CA GLN A 261 -2.49 1.65 3.55
C GLN A 261 -2.73 0.27 4.15
N LYS A 262 -2.63 -0.82 3.38
CA LYS A 262 -2.85 -2.17 3.92
C LYS A 262 -1.87 -2.53 5.02
N VAL A 263 -0.59 -2.21 4.87
CA VAL A 263 0.40 -2.48 5.93
C VAL A 263 0.11 -1.59 7.14
N ARG A 264 -0.18 -0.29 6.93
CA ARG A 264 -0.52 0.63 8.01
C ARG A 264 -1.75 0.17 8.79
N ASP A 265 -2.83 -0.16 8.08
CA ASP A 265 -4.10 -0.58 8.67
C ASP A 265 -3.95 -1.89 9.48
N GLU A 266 -3.07 -2.80 9.06
CA GLU A 266 -2.77 -4.02 9.82
C GLU A 266 -2.00 -3.71 11.12
N ILE A 267 -1.04 -2.78 11.08
CA ILE A 267 -0.31 -2.36 12.29
C ILE A 267 -1.23 -1.57 13.22
N GLU A 268 -2.08 -0.69 12.67
CA GLU A 268 -3.12 0.05 13.42
C GLU A 268 -4.03 -0.93 14.16
N HIS A 269 -4.48 -1.97 13.48
CA HIS A 269 -5.35 -2.98 14.07
C HIS A 269 -4.69 -3.74 15.22
N LEU A 270 -3.39 -4.06 15.12
CA LEU A 270 -2.64 -4.69 16.22
C LEU A 270 -2.45 -3.72 17.39
N LEU A 271 -2.13 -2.45 17.13
CA LEU A 271 -1.96 -1.43 18.17
C LEU A 271 -3.27 -1.11 18.91
N ASP A 272 -4.44 -1.33 18.28
CA ASP A 272 -5.75 -1.09 18.89
C ASP A 272 -6.11 -2.11 19.99
N ASP A 273 -5.50 -3.31 20.00
CA ASP A 273 -5.83 -4.40 20.93
C ASP A 273 -4.61 -5.05 21.58
N ASN A 274 -4.41 -4.77 22.87
CA ASN A 274 -3.32 -5.34 23.67
C ASN A 274 -3.41 -6.87 23.80
N GLU A 275 -4.59 -7.49 23.69
CA GLU A 275 -4.74 -8.95 23.74
C GLU A 275 -4.13 -9.60 22.49
N ASP A 276 -4.37 -9.01 21.31
CA ASP A 276 -3.78 -9.45 20.05
C ASP A 276 -2.25 -9.28 20.06
N MET A 277 -1.75 -8.17 20.64
CA MET A 277 -0.31 -7.97 20.86
C MET A 277 0.29 -9.00 21.82
N ALA A 278 -0.35 -9.22 22.97
CA ALA A 278 0.08 -10.22 23.94
C ALA A 278 0.14 -11.62 23.31
N HIS A 279 -0.73 -11.90 22.35
CA HIS A 279 -0.70 -13.17 21.64
C HIS A 279 0.52 -13.39 20.74
N LEU A 280 1.24 -12.34 20.36
CA LEU A 280 2.46 -12.41 19.56
C LEU A 280 3.71 -12.75 20.39
N TYR A 281 3.65 -12.72 21.73
CA TYR A 281 4.76 -13.12 22.63
C TYR A 281 4.94 -14.65 22.68
N LEU A 282 5.47 -15.23 21.60
CA LEU A 282 5.63 -16.67 21.42
C LEU A 282 6.63 -17.29 22.41
N THR A 283 7.76 -16.62 22.64
CA THR A 283 8.81 -17.09 23.57
C THR A 283 8.28 -17.13 25.00
N ARG A 284 7.52 -16.10 25.43
CA ARG A 284 6.85 -16.06 26.74
C ARG A 284 5.88 -17.24 26.90
N LYS A 285 5.00 -17.46 25.92
CA LYS A 285 4.04 -18.58 25.89
C LYS A 285 4.71 -19.95 25.94
N GLN A 286 5.82 -20.11 25.22
CA GLN A 286 6.58 -21.37 25.21
C GLN A 286 7.17 -21.67 26.59
N MET A 287 7.78 -20.68 27.26
CA MET A 287 8.33 -20.84 28.60
C MET A 287 7.25 -21.18 29.63
N GLN A 288 6.11 -20.50 29.57
CA GLN A 288 4.98 -20.76 30.47
C GLN A 288 4.43 -22.18 30.30
N CYS A 289 4.30 -22.66 29.06
CA CYS A 289 3.89 -24.03 28.79
C CYS A 289 4.88 -25.06 29.35
N GLN A 290 6.19 -24.84 29.16
CA GLN A 290 7.23 -25.75 29.65
C GLN A 290 7.27 -25.80 31.19
N GLN A 291 7.10 -24.66 31.86
CA GLN A 291 7.06 -24.59 33.32
C GLN A 291 5.84 -25.35 33.88
N PHE A 292 4.67 -25.19 33.26
CA PHE A 292 3.47 -25.93 33.64
C PHE A 292 3.65 -27.45 33.46
N GLU A 293 4.23 -27.88 32.34
CA GLU A 293 4.52 -29.28 32.06
C GLU A 293 5.51 -29.89 33.07
N ALA A 294 6.56 -29.13 33.44
CA ALA A 294 7.52 -29.54 34.47
C ALA A 294 6.86 -29.68 35.86
N LEU A 295 5.94 -28.78 36.22
CA LEU A 295 5.21 -28.82 37.49
C LEU A 295 4.27 -30.04 37.56
N MET A 296 3.58 -30.33 36.46
CA MET A 296 2.72 -31.52 36.33
C MET A 296 3.52 -32.83 36.35
N ALA A 297 4.69 -32.86 35.70
CA ALA A 297 5.60 -33.99 35.74
C ALA A 297 6.17 -34.23 37.16
N SER A 298 6.49 -33.15 37.88
CA SER A 298 6.94 -33.25 39.28
C SER A 298 5.84 -33.73 40.22
N ALA A 299 4.58 -33.35 39.99
CA ALA A 299 3.44 -33.86 40.77
C ALA A 299 3.18 -35.36 40.52
N ALA A 300 3.44 -35.84 39.29
CA ALA A 300 3.31 -37.26 38.94
C ALA A 300 4.45 -38.13 39.52
N SER A 301 5.65 -37.58 39.71
CA SER A 301 6.82 -38.31 40.23
C SER A 301 6.80 -38.55 41.75
N ASN A 302 5.91 -37.89 42.51
CA ASN A 302 5.85 -38.00 43.97
C ASN A 302 4.95 -39.13 44.49
N ASN A 303 4.45 -40.03 43.62
CA ASN A 303 3.69 -41.21 44.04
C ASN A 303 4.58 -42.46 44.27
N ILE A 304 5.67 -42.30 45.03
CA ILE A 304 6.45 -43.44 45.52
C ILE A 304 5.75 -44.03 46.76
N VAL A 305 5.34 -45.28 46.60
CA VAL A 305 4.72 -46.19 47.56
C VAL A 305 5.37 -46.12 48.96
N VAL A 306 4.56 -45.83 49.98
CA VAL A 306 4.89 -46.10 51.39
C VAL A 306 3.89 -47.14 51.92
N PRO A 307 4.32 -48.28 52.49
CA PRO A 307 3.40 -49.28 53.00
C PRO A 307 2.84 -48.86 54.36
N ALA A 308 1.58 -49.25 54.58
CA ALA A 308 0.69 -48.87 55.67
C ALA A 308 1.18 -49.23 57.10
N VAL A 309 0.94 -48.32 58.07
CA VAL A 309 0.60 -48.61 59.49
C VAL A 309 -0.26 -47.44 60.04
N PRO A 310 -1.28 -47.67 60.91
CA PRO A 310 -2.26 -46.65 61.31
C PRO A 310 -1.98 -46.05 62.70
N HIS A 311 -2.03 -44.72 62.87
CA HIS A 311 -2.63 -44.06 64.04
C HIS A 311 -2.69 -42.52 63.88
N MET A 312 -3.64 -41.92 64.59
CA MET A 312 -4.16 -40.56 64.47
C MET A 312 -3.22 -39.45 64.96
N SER A 313 -3.22 -38.32 64.27
CA SER A 313 -3.32 -36.97 64.88
C SER A 313 -3.62 -35.90 63.82
N ARG A 314 -4.76 -35.22 64.06
CA ARG A 314 -5.13 -33.91 63.51
C ARG A 314 -3.93 -32.97 63.38
N LEU A 315 -3.84 -32.25 62.27
CA LEU A 315 -3.71 -30.79 62.26
C LEU A 315 -4.17 -30.25 60.90
N ASN A 316 -5.11 -29.32 61.00
CA ASN A 316 -5.65 -28.51 59.92
C ASN A 316 -4.62 -27.41 59.60
N SER A 317 -4.17 -27.31 58.35
CA SER A 317 -3.53 -26.09 57.83
C SER A 317 -3.65 -26.02 56.31
N ASN A 318 -4.67 -25.29 55.86
CA ASN A 318 -4.70 -24.46 54.66
C ASN A 318 -4.18 -25.07 53.35
N ALA A 319 -5.08 -25.78 52.66
CA ALA A 319 -5.05 -25.91 51.20
C ALA A 319 -5.43 -24.57 50.54
N HIS A 320 -4.58 -23.56 50.67
CA HIS A 320 -4.66 -22.28 49.94
C HIS A 320 -3.33 -21.89 49.28
N GLY A 321 -2.35 -22.81 49.23
CA GLY A 321 -1.05 -22.55 48.59
C GLY A 321 -1.00 -22.82 47.08
N SER A 322 -1.88 -23.67 46.55
CA SER A 322 -1.80 -24.09 45.13
C SER A 322 -2.56 -23.17 44.17
N ALA A 323 -3.56 -22.43 44.66
CA ALA A 323 -4.33 -21.49 43.84
C ALA A 323 -3.63 -20.12 43.71
N SER A 324 -2.78 -19.73 44.67
CA SER A 324 -2.16 -18.40 44.71
C SER A 324 -0.97 -18.23 43.76
N ILE A 325 -0.29 -19.31 43.34
CA ILE A 325 0.77 -19.27 42.32
C ILE A 325 0.17 -19.23 40.90
N VAL A 326 -1.00 -19.83 40.69
CA VAL A 326 -1.67 -19.80 39.38
C VAL A 326 -2.17 -18.39 39.05
N THR A 327 -2.61 -17.63 40.06
CA THR A 327 -3.08 -16.24 39.85
C THR A 327 -1.94 -15.26 39.55
N SER A 328 -0.71 -15.48 40.06
CA SER A 328 0.43 -14.59 39.77
C SER A 328 1.04 -14.80 38.38
N ILE A 329 0.71 -15.90 37.69
CA ILE A 329 1.17 -16.20 36.33
C ILE A 329 0.39 -15.42 35.25
N TYR A 330 -0.83 -14.95 35.56
CA TYR A 330 -1.69 -14.18 34.65
C TYR A 330 -1.65 -12.66 34.89
N SER A 331 -0.82 -12.18 35.83
CA SER A 331 -0.83 -10.76 36.23
C SER A 331 0.17 -9.90 35.44
N ASP A 332 0.96 -10.51 34.54
CA ASP A 332 2.03 -9.86 33.75
C ASP A 332 1.76 -9.96 32.23
N ASP A 333 0.58 -10.46 31.83
CA ASP A 333 0.21 -10.76 30.44
C ASP A 333 -0.05 -9.51 29.58
N ASN A 334 0.00 -8.30 30.16
CA ASN A 334 -0.23 -7.04 29.46
C ASN A 334 1.01 -6.14 29.40
N ASP A 335 2.18 -6.62 29.83
CA ASP A 335 3.42 -5.92 29.51
C ASP A 335 3.77 -6.20 28.05
N VAL A 336 3.20 -5.35 27.19
CA VAL A 336 3.37 -5.34 25.73
C VAL A 336 4.16 -4.12 25.26
N GLU A 337 4.71 -3.34 26.19
CA GLU A 337 5.32 -2.01 25.94
C GLU A 337 6.45 -2.08 24.90
N ASP A 338 7.31 -3.10 24.97
CA ASP A 338 8.40 -3.29 24.01
C ASP A 338 7.90 -3.47 22.57
N LEU A 339 6.83 -4.26 22.40
CA LEU A 339 6.22 -4.52 21.09
C LEU A 339 5.43 -3.32 20.59
N GLU A 340 4.69 -2.65 21.48
CA GLU A 340 3.94 -1.43 21.19
C GLU A 340 4.89 -0.35 20.65
N MET A 341 6.01 -0.10 21.33
CA MET A 341 7.02 0.87 20.91
C MET A 341 7.60 0.53 19.51
N LEU A 342 7.89 -0.75 19.25
CA LEU A 342 8.35 -1.22 17.94
C LEU A 342 7.32 -0.94 16.84
N LEU A 343 6.06 -1.33 17.07
CA LEU A 343 4.97 -1.18 16.11
C LEU A 343 4.61 0.30 15.88
N GLU A 344 4.60 1.13 16.91
CA GLU A 344 4.38 2.58 16.82
C GLU A 344 5.42 3.26 15.93
N ALA A 345 6.70 2.90 16.06
CA ALA A 345 7.77 3.46 15.24
C ALA A 345 7.52 3.20 13.74
N TYR A 346 7.16 1.96 13.38
CA TYR A 346 6.85 1.60 12.00
C TYR A 346 5.51 2.17 11.52
N PHE A 347 4.50 2.29 12.40
CA PHE A 347 3.24 2.96 12.08
C PHE A 347 3.48 4.42 11.70
N MET A 348 4.30 5.14 12.48
CA MET A 348 4.67 6.53 12.18
C MET A 348 5.47 6.65 10.88
N GLN A 349 6.38 5.72 10.61
CA GLN A 349 7.11 5.67 9.33
C GLN A 349 6.17 5.46 8.13
N LEU A 350 5.20 4.55 8.24
CA LEU A 350 4.22 4.30 7.18
C LEU A 350 3.26 5.46 6.99
N ASP A 351 2.84 6.16 8.05
CA ASP A 351 2.00 7.35 7.91
C ASP A 351 2.78 8.51 7.28
N GLY A 352 4.06 8.67 7.62
CA GLY A 352 4.98 9.57 6.90
C GLY A 352 5.06 9.24 5.41
N THR A 353 5.26 7.96 5.07
CA THR A 353 5.30 7.47 3.68
C THR A 353 3.98 7.72 2.95
N ARG A 354 2.84 7.48 3.61
CA ARG A 354 1.51 7.77 3.07
C ARG A 354 1.31 9.26 2.80
N ASN A 355 1.75 10.13 3.71
CA ASN A 355 1.63 11.58 3.56
C ASN A 355 2.44 12.09 2.36
N LYS A 356 3.65 11.56 2.12
CA LYS A 356 4.42 11.83 0.89
C LYS A 356 3.61 11.51 -0.37
N ILE A 357 2.99 10.32 -0.44
CA ILE A 357 2.14 9.93 -1.57
C ILE A 357 0.94 10.88 -1.75
N LEU A 358 0.31 11.30 -0.66
CA LEU A 358 -0.82 12.24 -0.71
C LEU A 358 -0.39 13.62 -1.23
N SER A 359 0.80 14.10 -0.87
CA SER A 359 1.36 15.35 -1.41
C SER A 359 1.60 15.27 -2.92
N VAL A 360 2.14 14.15 -3.43
CA VAL A 360 2.28 13.94 -4.88
C VAL A 360 0.92 13.92 -5.57
N ARG A 361 -0.08 13.30 -4.94
CA ARG A 361 -1.44 13.26 -5.48
C ARG A 361 -2.05 14.65 -5.61
N GLU A 362 -1.92 15.47 -4.56
CA GLU A 362 -2.39 16.86 -4.57
C GLU A 362 -1.71 17.63 -5.71
N TYR A 363 -0.40 17.48 -5.88
CA TYR A 363 0.33 18.13 -6.98
C TYR A 363 -0.11 17.67 -8.38
N ILE A 364 -0.46 16.38 -8.56
CA ILE A 364 -1.04 15.87 -9.81
C ILE A 364 -2.41 16.51 -10.06
N ASP A 365 -3.29 16.49 -9.05
CA ASP A 365 -4.65 17.02 -9.17
C ASP A 365 -4.61 18.55 -9.43
N ASP A 366 -3.70 19.30 -8.80
CA ASP A 366 -3.46 20.73 -9.06
C ASP A 366 -2.97 21.01 -10.49
N THR A 367 -2.05 20.18 -11.01
CA THR A 367 -1.55 20.32 -12.37
C THR A 367 -2.63 20.01 -13.40
N GLU A 368 -3.48 19.01 -13.12
CA GLU A 368 -4.63 18.65 -13.97
C GLU A 368 -5.64 19.81 -14.03
N ASP A 369 -5.93 20.44 -12.90
CA ASP A 369 -6.80 21.62 -12.83
C ASP A 369 -6.21 22.82 -13.59
N TYR A 370 -4.90 23.08 -13.46
CA TYR A 370 -4.21 24.11 -14.25
C TYR A 370 -4.33 23.87 -15.76
N VAL A 371 -4.06 22.63 -16.19
CA VAL A 371 -4.14 22.24 -17.61
C VAL A 371 -5.57 22.36 -18.13
N ASN A 372 -6.57 21.99 -17.34
CA ASN A 372 -7.97 22.16 -17.71
C ASN A 372 -8.34 23.63 -17.92
N ILE A 373 -7.88 24.53 -17.05
CA ILE A 373 -8.07 25.98 -17.20
C ILE A 373 -7.41 26.48 -18.50
N GLN A 374 -6.20 26.02 -18.80
CA GLN A 374 -5.48 26.42 -20.02
C GLN A 374 -6.17 25.94 -21.30
N LEU A 375 -6.66 24.70 -21.31
CA LEU A 375 -7.44 24.15 -22.42
C LEU A 375 -8.74 24.92 -22.66
N ASP A 376 -9.43 25.29 -21.59
CA ASP A 376 -10.65 26.08 -21.71
C ASP A 376 -10.38 27.49 -22.23
N ASN A 377 -9.24 28.10 -21.89
CA ASN A 377 -8.81 29.35 -22.50
C ASN A 377 -8.56 29.21 -24.01
N GLN A 378 -7.84 28.18 -24.45
CA GLN A 378 -7.63 27.92 -25.88
C GLN A 378 -8.93 27.63 -26.64
N ARG A 379 -9.85 26.87 -26.03
CA ARG A 379 -11.19 26.65 -26.61
C ARG A 379 -11.95 27.95 -26.76
N ASN A 380 -11.85 28.84 -25.77
CA ASN A 380 -12.51 30.15 -25.81
C ASN A 380 -11.96 31.00 -26.97
N GLU A 381 -10.65 31.00 -27.21
CA GLU A 381 -10.04 31.65 -28.38
C GLU A 381 -10.53 31.05 -29.71
N LEU A 382 -10.62 29.72 -29.81
CA LEU A 382 -11.16 29.05 -31.00
C LEU A 382 -12.62 29.42 -31.25
N ILE A 383 -13.45 29.47 -30.20
CA ILE A 383 -14.86 29.89 -30.30
C ILE A 383 -14.95 31.34 -30.81
N GLN A 384 -14.06 32.23 -30.36
CA GLN A 384 -14.00 33.61 -30.84
C GLN A 384 -13.62 33.68 -32.32
N LEU A 385 -12.60 32.93 -32.76
CA LEU A 385 -12.22 32.87 -34.18
C LEU A 385 -13.35 32.30 -35.05
N GLN A 386 -14.03 31.25 -34.57
CA GLN A 386 -15.18 30.65 -35.25
C GLN A 386 -16.32 31.67 -35.40
N LEU A 387 -16.58 32.50 -34.38
CA LEU A 387 -17.58 33.55 -34.45
C LEU A 387 -17.23 34.58 -35.53
N ILE A 388 -15.97 35.04 -35.60
CA ILE A 388 -15.52 35.98 -36.64
C ILE A 388 -15.72 35.38 -38.03
N LEU A 389 -15.31 34.12 -38.24
CA LEU A 389 -15.46 33.42 -39.51
C LEU A 389 -16.94 33.27 -39.91
N THR A 390 -17.82 33.01 -38.93
CA THR A 390 -19.26 32.89 -39.16
C THR A 390 -19.86 34.23 -39.58
N ILE A 391 -19.47 35.34 -38.94
CA ILE A 391 -19.91 36.70 -39.32
C ILE A 391 -19.42 37.04 -40.74
N ALA A 392 -18.17 36.71 -41.08
CA ALA A 392 -17.63 36.91 -42.42
C ALA A 392 -18.40 36.09 -43.48
N SER A 393 -18.67 34.82 -43.18
CA SER A 393 -19.40 33.91 -44.06
C SER A 393 -20.82 34.40 -44.32
N PHE A 394 -21.49 34.94 -43.30
CA PHE A 394 -22.81 35.54 -43.43
C PHE A 394 -22.82 36.74 -44.39
N ALA A 395 -21.83 37.64 -44.27
CA ALA A 395 -21.70 38.78 -45.18
C ALA A 395 -21.43 38.35 -46.63
N ILE A 396 -20.59 37.33 -46.84
CA ILE A 396 -20.31 36.75 -48.16
C ILE A 396 -21.57 36.08 -48.73
N ALA A 397 -22.36 35.38 -47.91
CA ALA A 397 -23.60 34.73 -48.34
C ALA A 397 -24.63 35.75 -48.86
N ILE A 398 -24.76 36.91 -48.21
CA ILE A 398 -25.62 38.01 -48.69
C ILE A 398 -25.15 38.50 -50.06
N ASN A 399 -23.84 38.76 -50.22
CA ASN A 399 -23.29 39.20 -51.51
C ASN A 399 -23.52 38.13 -52.61
N THR A 400 -23.32 36.86 -52.27
CA THR A 400 -23.52 35.72 -53.19
C THR A 400 -24.99 35.58 -53.60
N LEU A 401 -25.93 35.83 -52.68
CA LEU A 401 -27.36 35.85 -53.00
C LEU A 401 -27.68 36.95 -54.00
N ILE A 402 -27.16 38.16 -53.80
CA ILE A 402 -27.33 39.28 -54.73
C ILE A 402 -26.78 38.90 -56.11
N VAL A 403 -25.52 38.42 -56.17
CA VAL A 403 -24.90 37.94 -57.41
C VAL A 403 -25.74 36.85 -58.08
N GLY A 404 -26.27 35.90 -57.30
CA GLY A 404 -27.10 34.82 -57.80
C GLY A 404 -28.41 35.29 -58.46
N ILE A 405 -29.08 36.29 -57.89
CA ILE A 405 -30.29 36.89 -58.49
C ILE A 405 -29.97 37.52 -59.85
N PHE A 406 -28.86 38.25 -59.97
CA PHE A 406 -28.47 38.91 -61.21
C PHE A 406 -27.78 37.98 -62.22
N ALA A 407 -27.31 36.82 -61.78
CA ALA A 407 -26.83 35.75 -62.65
C ALA A 407 -27.98 35.00 -63.35
N MET A 408 -29.24 35.21 -62.92
CA MET A 408 -30.40 34.67 -63.61
C MET A 408 -30.63 35.45 -64.91
N ASN A 409 -30.76 34.74 -66.03
CA ASN A 409 -30.98 35.31 -67.37
C ASN A 409 -32.42 35.87 -67.54
N ILE A 410 -32.79 36.82 -66.70
CA ILE A 410 -34.10 37.48 -66.70
C ILE A 410 -33.92 38.83 -67.40
N PRO A 411 -34.73 39.17 -68.43
CA PRO A 411 -34.59 40.42 -69.15
C PRO A 411 -34.95 41.62 -68.25
N CYS A 412 -33.94 42.32 -67.75
CA CYS A 412 -34.10 43.53 -66.93
C CYS A 412 -33.67 44.79 -67.71
N ASN A 413 -34.44 45.86 -67.57
CA ASN A 413 -34.16 47.16 -68.22
C ASN A 413 -32.85 47.82 -67.69
N LEU A 414 -32.32 47.33 -66.57
CA LEU A 414 -31.09 47.78 -65.92
C LEU A 414 -29.82 47.47 -66.73
N TYR A 415 -29.86 46.44 -67.61
CA TYR A 415 -28.70 46.05 -68.43
C TYR A 415 -28.44 46.98 -69.62
N TYR A 416 -29.41 47.82 -70.01
CA TYR A 416 -29.28 48.76 -71.13
C TYR A 416 -28.63 50.09 -70.72
N VAL A 417 -28.40 50.32 -69.43
CA VAL A 417 -27.74 51.52 -68.92
C VAL A 417 -26.22 51.36 -69.04
N GLN A 418 -25.58 52.22 -69.83
CA GLN A 418 -24.14 52.18 -70.06
C GLN A 418 -23.35 52.37 -68.74
N ASN A 419 -22.37 51.49 -68.49
CA ASN A 419 -21.51 51.48 -67.29
C ASN A 419 -22.21 51.25 -65.93
N PHE A 420 -23.42 50.67 -65.89
CA PHE A 420 -24.13 50.43 -64.62
C PHE A 420 -23.52 49.30 -63.76
N PHE A 421 -22.87 48.31 -64.38
CA PHE A 421 -22.40 47.10 -63.71
C PHE A 421 -21.29 47.34 -62.66
N GLU A 422 -20.26 48.11 -63.01
CA GLU A 422 -19.13 48.40 -62.11
C GLU A 422 -19.55 49.12 -60.81
N PRO A 423 -20.30 50.25 -60.84
CA PRO A 423 -20.73 50.92 -59.61
C PRO A 423 -21.72 50.08 -58.79
N PHE A 424 -22.53 49.24 -59.45
CA PHE A 424 -23.44 48.32 -58.76
C PHE A 424 -22.67 47.27 -57.95
N VAL A 425 -21.71 46.56 -58.57
CA VAL A 425 -20.87 45.56 -57.90
C VAL A 425 -20.05 46.19 -56.77
N GLY A 426 -19.47 47.38 -57.01
CA GLY A 426 -18.77 48.13 -55.99
C GLY A 426 -19.67 48.49 -54.80
N GLY A 427 -20.91 48.93 -55.07
CA GLY A 427 -21.89 49.29 -54.06
C GLY A 427 -22.37 48.10 -53.21
N THR A 428 -22.70 46.96 -53.84
CA THR A 428 -23.15 45.76 -53.12
C THR A 428 -22.02 45.17 -52.27
N SER A 429 -20.78 45.15 -52.80
CA SER A 429 -19.60 44.71 -52.06
C SER A 429 -19.29 45.62 -50.87
N ALA A 430 -19.35 46.95 -51.06
CA ALA A 430 -19.14 47.92 -49.97
C ALA A 430 -20.24 47.82 -48.89
N GLY A 431 -21.50 47.62 -49.30
CA GLY A 431 -22.62 47.39 -48.37
C GLY A 431 -22.43 46.13 -47.53
N CYS A 432 -22.02 45.02 -48.13
CA CYS A 432 -21.73 43.77 -47.40
C CYS A 432 -20.55 43.93 -46.44
N PHE A 433 -19.50 44.65 -46.83
CA PHE A 433 -18.39 44.98 -45.94
C PHE A 433 -18.82 45.83 -44.75
N LEU A 434 -19.73 46.80 -44.96
CA LEU A 434 -20.29 47.62 -43.89
C LEU A 434 -21.15 46.78 -42.91
N ILE A 435 -21.97 45.85 -43.41
CA ILE A 435 -22.73 44.90 -42.57
C ILE A 435 -21.78 44.03 -41.74
N PHE A 436 -20.69 43.55 -42.33
CA PHE A 436 -19.65 42.79 -41.62
C PHE A 436 -19.06 43.61 -40.47
N LEU A 437 -18.67 44.87 -40.72
CA LEU A 437 -18.13 45.75 -39.68
C LEU A 437 -19.14 46.07 -38.57
N LEU A 438 -20.41 46.29 -38.92
CA LEU A 438 -21.47 46.51 -37.93
C LEU A 438 -21.68 45.29 -37.03
N MET A 439 -21.73 44.09 -37.62
CA MET A 439 -21.87 42.84 -36.87
C MET A 439 -20.65 42.58 -35.98
N LEU A 440 -19.44 42.87 -36.45
CA LEU A 440 -18.21 42.73 -35.68
C LEU A 440 -18.14 43.77 -34.53
N GLY A 441 -18.55 45.00 -34.78
CA GLY A 441 -18.69 46.06 -33.77
C GLY A 441 -19.72 45.69 -32.70
N TYR A 442 -20.85 45.12 -33.09
CA TYR A 442 -21.87 44.62 -32.17
C TYR A 442 -21.33 43.48 -31.29
N ALA A 443 -20.62 42.50 -31.89
CA ALA A 443 -20.02 41.39 -31.17
C ALA A 443 -18.97 41.86 -30.14
N ARG A 444 -18.16 42.87 -30.49
CA ARG A 444 -17.22 43.49 -29.56
C ARG A 444 -17.91 44.25 -28.43
N TRP A 445 -18.95 45.02 -28.75
CA TRP A 445 -19.69 45.77 -27.73
C TRP A 445 -20.34 44.86 -26.69
N LYS A 446 -20.81 43.69 -27.13
CA LYS A 446 -21.36 42.62 -26.26
C LYS A 446 -20.30 41.83 -25.49
N LYS A 447 -19.00 42.12 -25.66
CA LYS A 447 -17.87 41.38 -25.05
C LYS A 447 -17.87 39.88 -25.40
N LEU A 448 -18.37 39.52 -26.58
CA LEU A 448 -18.36 38.14 -27.08
C LEU A 448 -17.00 37.77 -27.69
N LEU A 449 -16.29 38.78 -28.18
CA LEU A 449 -14.88 38.72 -28.48
C LEU A 449 -14.17 39.15 -27.20
N GLY A 450 -13.08 38.48 -26.82
CA GLY A 450 -12.31 38.79 -25.61
C GLY A 450 -11.93 40.27 -25.50
N PRO A 451 -11.44 40.72 -24.33
CA PRO A 451 -11.05 42.12 -24.11
C PRO A 451 -10.15 42.71 -25.20
#